data_AF-A0A482WFU4-F1
#
_entry.id   AF-A0A482WFU4-F1
#
_cell.length_a   1.000
_cell.length_b   1.000
_cell.length_c   1.000
_cell.angle_alpha   90.00
_cell.angle_beta   90.00
_cell.angle_gamma   90.00
#
_symmetry.space_group_name_H-M   'P 1'
#
loop_
_entity.id
_entity.type
_entity.pdbx_description
1 polymer ?
#
loop_
_entity_poly.entity_id
_entity_poly.type
_entity_poly.pdbx_seq_one_letter_code
_entity_poly.pdbx_strand_id
1 'polypeptide(L)'
;MFLQGFSKNDPEISKKGPLCSGRKTKVSTAGPHLIVEMVSGSERPHSENPEYGVQEAVVCSLDSLPRRITFKNETFYLRGVVAFRPPTRDSSIGHYTALCLRSDLSWEIYDDLRERASHINDKVDVNIHLIIFTV
;
A
#
# COMPACT_ATOMS: atom_id res chain seq x y z
N MET A 1 61.46 3.19 53.31
CA MET A 1 61.12 2.06 52.41
C MET A 1 60.42 1.00 53.26
N PHE A 2 59.32 0.42 52.74
CA PHE A 2 58.33 -0.51 53.33
C PHE A 2 57.09 0.08 54.06
N LEU A 3 55.95 0.00 53.32
CA LEU A 3 54.55 -0.42 53.60
C LEU A 3 54.03 -0.37 55.06
N GLN A 4 52.77 -0.03 55.42
CA GLN A 4 51.47 -0.24 54.79
C GLN A 4 50.37 0.48 55.63
N GLY A 5 49.22 0.82 55.04
CA GLY A 5 47.93 0.89 55.78
C GLY A 5 47.15 2.21 55.69
N PHE A 6 46.10 2.27 54.85
CA PHE A 6 44.68 2.30 55.26
C PHE A 6 43.77 2.72 54.09
N SER A 7 42.75 1.89 53.89
CA SER A 7 41.60 2.06 52.99
C SER A 7 40.72 3.24 53.40
N LYS A 8 40.10 3.92 52.41
CA LYS A 8 38.71 4.40 52.45
C LYS A 8 38.22 4.86 51.07
N ASN A 9 37.45 3.99 50.44
CA ASN A 9 36.23 4.24 49.66
C ASN A 9 36.12 5.55 48.87
N ASP A 10 36.47 5.51 47.58
CA ASP A 10 35.84 6.37 46.58
C ASP A 10 34.63 5.62 45.99
N PRO A 11 33.40 6.15 46.07
CA PRO A 11 32.30 5.56 45.32
C PRO A 11 32.53 5.86 43.84
N GLU A 12 32.74 4.82 43.04
CA GLU A 12 32.62 4.91 41.58
C GLU A 12 31.23 5.46 41.24
N ILE A 13 31.18 6.74 40.87
CA ILE A 13 30.01 7.34 40.25
C ILE A 13 29.87 6.66 38.88
N SER A 14 29.04 5.63 38.85
CA SER A 14 28.60 4.96 37.64
C SER A 14 28.03 5.99 36.66
N LYS A 15 28.78 6.30 35.60
CA LYS A 15 28.36 7.15 34.46
C LYS A 15 27.32 6.46 33.58
N LYS A 16 26.44 5.62 34.14
CA LYS A 16 25.33 5.05 33.41
C LYS A 16 24.13 5.96 33.65
N GLY A 17 23.82 6.78 32.64
CA GLY A 17 22.54 7.46 32.55
C GLY A 17 21.38 6.46 32.76
N PRO A 18 20.18 6.95 33.10
CA PRO A 18 19.08 6.09 33.49
C PRO A 18 18.88 4.95 32.48
N LEU A 19 18.85 3.73 33.00
CA LEU A 19 18.61 2.52 32.21
C LEU A 19 17.28 2.68 31.48
N CYS A 20 17.34 2.87 30.17
CA CYS A 20 16.17 2.85 29.30
C CYS A 20 15.42 1.53 29.55
N SER A 21 14.14 1.57 29.92
CA SER A 21 13.33 0.38 30.25
C SER A 21 13.04 -0.56 29.07
N GLY A 22 13.79 -0.43 27.96
CA GLY A 22 13.66 -1.25 26.75
C GLY A 22 12.32 -1.12 26.00
N ARG A 23 11.36 -0.37 26.56
CA ARG A 23 10.01 -0.28 26.01
C ARG A 23 9.93 0.81 24.95
N LYS A 24 10.16 0.42 23.70
CA LYS A 24 9.84 1.27 22.54
C LYS A 24 8.32 1.31 22.37
N THR A 25 7.68 2.40 22.76
CA THR A 25 6.27 2.65 22.42
C THR A 25 6.22 3.06 20.96
N LYS A 26 5.86 2.13 20.07
CA LYS A 26 5.55 2.48 18.68
C LYS A 26 4.11 2.99 18.66
N VAL A 27 3.95 4.31 18.63
CA VAL A 27 2.64 4.91 18.37
C VAL A 27 2.32 4.64 16.91
N SER A 28 1.37 3.74 16.66
CA SER A 28 0.86 3.50 15.31
C SER A 28 -0.05 4.67 14.94
N THR A 29 0.45 5.58 14.11
CA THR A 29 -0.33 6.65 13.48
C THR A 29 -1.04 6.12 12.22
N ALA A 30 -1.61 4.92 12.27
CA ALA A 30 -2.35 4.38 11.14
C ALA A 30 -3.67 5.14 11.00
N GLY A 31 -3.72 6.09 10.07
CA GLY A 31 -4.93 6.80 9.69
C GLY A 31 -5.92 5.90 8.94
N PRO A 32 -7.17 6.35 8.75
CA PRO A 32 -8.17 5.62 8.00
C PRO A 32 -7.73 5.43 6.53
N HIS A 33 -8.22 4.33 5.95
CA HIS A 33 -8.16 4.11 4.51
C HIS A 33 -9.53 4.41 3.91
N LEU A 34 -9.54 5.00 2.73
CA LEU A 34 -10.74 5.12 1.91
C LEU A 34 -10.57 4.20 0.70
N ILE A 35 -11.43 3.19 0.61
CA ILE A 35 -11.45 2.23 -0.49
C ILE A 35 -12.70 2.53 -1.31
N VAL A 36 -12.50 2.82 -2.59
CA VAL A 36 -13.57 3.09 -3.55
C VAL A 36 -13.66 1.91 -4.49
N GLU A 37 -14.77 1.19 -4.44
CA GLU A 37 -15.09 0.14 -5.40
C GLU A 37 -15.70 0.74 -6.66
N MET A 38 -15.14 0.38 -7.81
CA MET A 38 -15.62 0.81 -9.11
C MET A 38 -16.66 -0.20 -9.60
N VAL A 39 -17.92 0.20 -9.60
CA VAL A 39 -19.02 -0.63 -10.10
C VAL A 39 -19.40 -0.16 -11.49
N SER A 40 -19.33 -1.05 -12.48
CA SER A 40 -19.79 -0.79 -13.85
C SER A 40 -21.12 -1.47 -14.13
N GLY A 41 -21.95 -0.81 -14.94
CA GLY A 41 -23.31 -1.23 -15.26
C GLY A 41 -23.43 -2.16 -16.48
N SER A 42 -22.33 -2.53 -17.14
CA SER A 42 -22.36 -3.45 -18.29
C SER A 42 -21.49 -4.68 -18.07
N GLU A 43 -22.12 -5.79 -17.72
CA GLU A 43 -21.51 -7.11 -17.84
C GLU A 43 -21.38 -7.42 -19.34
N ARG A 44 -20.17 -7.74 -19.80
CA ARG A 44 -20.02 -8.33 -21.13
C ARG A 44 -20.16 -9.84 -20.95
N PRO A 45 -21.23 -10.47 -21.46
CA PRO A 45 -21.24 -11.92 -21.58
C PRO A 45 -20.18 -12.30 -22.62
N HIS A 46 -19.06 -12.87 -22.16
CA HIS A 46 -18.03 -13.36 -23.08
C HIS A 46 -18.43 -14.72 -23.70
N SER A 47 -19.50 -15.34 -23.20
CA SER A 47 -20.02 -16.62 -23.68
C SER A 47 -21.56 -16.68 -23.69
N GLU A 48 -22.11 -17.65 -24.41
CA GLU A 48 -23.55 -17.97 -24.43
C GLU A 48 -24.09 -18.46 -23.07
N ASN A 49 -23.22 -18.63 -22.06
CA ASN A 49 -23.60 -19.10 -20.73
C ASN A 49 -23.45 -17.97 -19.69
N PRO A 50 -24.55 -17.31 -19.29
CA PRO A 50 -24.53 -16.07 -18.48
C PRO A 50 -24.16 -16.28 -17.00
N GLU A 51 -23.85 -17.50 -16.56
CA GLU A 51 -23.46 -17.75 -15.16
C GLU A 51 -22.10 -17.15 -14.77
N TYR A 52 -21.26 -16.80 -15.74
CA TYR A 52 -19.92 -16.25 -15.50
C TYR A 52 -19.67 -15.01 -16.36
N GLY A 53 -20.44 -13.95 -16.12
CA GLY A 53 -20.16 -12.64 -16.70
C GLY A 53 -18.83 -12.09 -16.19
N VAL A 54 -17.91 -11.73 -17.09
CA VAL A 54 -16.68 -11.03 -16.71
C VAL A 54 -17.02 -9.55 -16.63
N GLN A 55 -16.96 -8.98 -15.42
CA GLN A 55 -17.23 -7.56 -15.21
C GLN A 55 -16.02 -6.73 -15.67
N GLU A 56 -16.12 -6.08 -16.82
CA GLU A 56 -15.29 -4.92 -17.11
C GLU A 56 -15.85 -3.76 -16.27
N ALA A 57 -15.10 -3.36 -15.22
CA ALA A 57 -15.49 -2.25 -14.37
C ALA A 57 -15.30 -0.92 -15.13
N VAL A 58 -14.29 -0.14 -14.77
CA VAL A 58 -14.01 1.15 -15.41
C VAL A 58 -12.62 1.11 -16.00
N VAL A 59 -12.55 1.21 -17.34
CA VAL A 59 -11.28 1.36 -18.06
C VAL A 59 -10.97 2.85 -18.16
N CYS A 60 -9.91 3.29 -17.50
CA CYS A 60 -9.38 4.64 -17.65
C CYS A 60 -7.87 4.71 -17.40
N SER A 61 -7.27 5.85 -17.78
CA SER A 61 -5.86 6.11 -17.58
C SER A 61 -5.54 6.48 -16.12
N LEU A 62 -4.38 6.07 -15.62
CA LEU A 62 -3.96 6.35 -14.23
C LEU A 62 -3.75 7.85 -13.95
N ASP A 63 -3.45 8.64 -14.97
CA ASP A 63 -3.32 10.10 -14.88
C ASP A 63 -4.67 10.82 -14.75
N SER A 64 -5.78 10.17 -15.13
CA SER A 64 -7.14 10.71 -14.95
C SER A 64 -7.62 10.63 -13.49
N LEU A 65 -6.97 9.82 -12.65
CA LEU A 65 -7.37 9.61 -11.26
C LEU A 65 -7.05 10.84 -10.40
N PRO A 66 -7.98 11.27 -9.52
CA PRO A 66 -7.71 12.36 -8.60
C PRO A 66 -6.60 11.95 -7.63
N ARG A 67 -5.54 12.77 -7.54
CA ARG A 67 -4.42 12.52 -6.60
C ARG A 67 -4.80 12.76 -5.15
N ARG A 68 -5.87 13.53 -4.91
CA ARG A 68 -6.44 13.79 -3.60
C ARG A 68 -7.94 13.92 -3.69
N ILE A 69 -8.62 13.52 -2.61
CA ILE A 69 -10.05 13.72 -2.41
C ILE A 69 -10.30 14.19 -0.99
N THR A 70 -11.40 14.91 -0.78
CA THR A 70 -11.82 15.37 0.54
C THR A 70 -13.10 14.66 0.93
N PHE A 71 -13.09 13.98 2.08
CA PHE A 71 -14.24 13.28 2.62
C PHE A 71 -14.31 13.52 4.13
N LYS A 72 -15.49 13.92 4.64
CA LYS A 72 -15.70 14.27 6.06
C LYS A 72 -14.64 15.24 6.63
N ASN A 73 -14.30 16.28 5.85
CA ASN A 73 -13.29 17.30 6.18
C ASN A 73 -11.85 16.78 6.32
N GLU A 74 -11.58 15.54 5.91
CA GLU A 74 -10.24 14.97 5.89
C GLU A 74 -9.77 14.81 4.43
N THR A 75 -8.49 15.09 4.19
CA THR A 75 -7.88 14.99 2.85
C THR A 75 -7.19 13.65 2.75
N PHE A 76 -7.58 12.88 1.73
CA PHE A 76 -6.98 11.59 1.41
C PHE A 76 -6.19 11.69 0.12
N TYR A 77 -5.02 11.08 0.08
CA TYR A 77 -4.12 11.00 -1.06
C TYR A 77 -4.17 9.62 -1.70
N LEU A 78 -4.16 9.60 -3.03
CA LEU A 78 -4.15 8.38 -3.81
C LEU A 78 -2.90 7.56 -3.49
N ARG A 79 -3.09 6.28 -3.16
CA ARG A 79 -2.00 5.32 -2.94
C ARG A 79 -1.86 4.33 -4.08
N GLY A 80 -2.95 4.01 -4.73
CA GLY A 80 -2.92 3.07 -5.84
C GLY A 80 -4.30 2.58 -6.23
N VAL A 81 -4.28 1.62 -7.15
CA VAL A 81 -5.46 0.95 -7.66
C VAL A 81 -5.25 -0.56 -7.71
N VAL A 82 -6.35 -1.30 -7.62
CA VAL A 82 -6.40 -2.73 -7.93
C VAL A 82 -7.05 -2.86 -9.30
N ALA A 83 -6.32 -3.47 -10.21
CA ALA A 83 -6.70 -3.64 -11.60
C ALA A 83 -7.02 -5.09 -11.90
N PHE A 84 -8.00 -5.30 -12.77
CA PHE A 84 -8.42 -6.62 -13.21
C PHE A 84 -8.13 -6.83 -14.69
N ARG A 85 -7.46 -7.93 -15.01
CA ARG A 85 -7.30 -8.42 -16.38
C ARG A 85 -8.30 -9.55 -16.61
N PRO A 86 -9.29 -9.37 -17.50
CA PRO A 86 -10.19 -10.43 -17.93
C PRO A 86 -9.44 -11.70 -18.34
N PRO A 87 -10.00 -12.89 -18.07
CA PRO A 87 -9.45 -14.13 -18.58
C PRO A 87 -9.53 -14.17 -20.11
N THR A 88 -8.58 -14.83 -20.75
CA THR A 88 -8.66 -15.13 -22.20
C THR A 88 -9.50 -16.37 -22.51
N ARG A 89 -9.89 -17.13 -21.50
CA ARG A 89 -10.70 -18.36 -21.61
C ARG A 89 -11.85 -18.28 -20.62
N ASP A 90 -13.06 -18.60 -21.06
CA ASP A 90 -14.28 -18.52 -20.23
C ASP A 90 -14.24 -19.40 -18.97
N SER A 91 -13.40 -20.44 -18.96
CA SER A 91 -13.21 -21.32 -17.81
C SER A 91 -12.27 -20.78 -16.73
N SER A 92 -11.76 -19.55 -16.88
CA SER A 92 -10.80 -18.94 -15.96
C SER A 92 -11.40 -17.71 -15.26
N ILE A 93 -10.84 -17.33 -14.12
CA ILE A 93 -11.37 -16.26 -13.25
C ILE A 93 -10.74 -14.89 -13.51
N GLY A 94 -9.76 -14.79 -14.43
CA GLY A 94 -8.99 -13.58 -14.70
C GLY A 94 -7.81 -13.40 -13.74
N HIS A 95 -7.26 -12.18 -13.72
CA HIS A 95 -6.05 -11.88 -12.95
C HIS A 95 -6.10 -10.49 -12.32
N TYR A 96 -5.69 -10.36 -11.05
CA TYR A 96 -5.61 -9.06 -10.38
C TYR A 96 -4.17 -8.61 -10.23
N THR A 97 -3.94 -7.31 -10.44
CA THR A 97 -2.65 -6.66 -10.23
C THR A 97 -2.83 -5.39 -9.41
N ALA A 98 -1.84 -5.04 -8.59
CA ALA A 98 -1.85 -3.79 -7.84
C ALA A 98 -0.94 -2.77 -8.53
N LEU A 99 -1.44 -1.56 -8.74
CA LEU A 99 -0.65 -0.44 -9.25
C LEU A 99 -0.55 0.61 -8.16
N CYS A 100 0.66 0.94 -7.75
CA CYS A 100 0.93 1.79 -6.60
C CYS A 100 1.56 3.10 -7.05
N LEU A 101 1.09 4.22 -6.47
CA LEU A 101 1.66 5.54 -6.65
C LEU A 101 2.71 5.79 -5.58
N ARG A 102 3.95 6.03 -5.99
CA ARG A 102 5.06 6.35 -5.08
C ARG A 102 5.05 7.83 -4.70
N SER A 103 5.86 8.18 -3.70
CA SER A 103 6.00 9.56 -3.21
C SER A 103 6.56 10.53 -4.25
N ASP A 104 7.32 10.04 -5.23
CA ASP A 104 7.85 10.80 -6.36
C ASP A 104 6.86 10.89 -7.54
N LEU A 105 5.61 10.46 -7.33
CA LEU A 105 4.53 10.40 -8.31
C LEU A 105 4.76 9.38 -9.44
N SER A 106 5.79 8.53 -9.35
CA SER A 106 5.96 7.39 -10.26
C SER A 106 4.98 6.26 -9.92
N TRP A 107 4.58 5.50 -10.94
CA TRP A 107 3.77 4.30 -10.77
C TRP A 107 4.61 3.04 -10.87
N GLU A 108 4.25 2.06 -10.04
CA GLU A 108 4.78 0.70 -10.10
C GLU A 108 3.63 -0.30 -10.13
N ILE A 109 3.78 -1.36 -10.93
CA ILE A 109 2.87 -2.50 -10.95
C ILE A 109 3.49 -3.67 -10.18
N TYR A 110 2.67 -4.27 -9.32
CA TYR A 110 2.93 -5.50 -8.59
C TYR A 110 2.01 -6.58 -9.18
N ASP A 111 2.63 -7.51 -9.89
CA ASP A 111 2.01 -8.64 -10.57
C ASP A 111 2.71 -9.89 -10.03
N ASP A 112 1.99 -10.77 -9.33
CA ASP A 112 2.53 -11.99 -8.71
C ASP A 112 3.03 -13.01 -9.74
N LEU A 113 2.65 -12.87 -11.01
CA LEU A 113 3.20 -13.61 -12.14
C LEU A 113 4.60 -13.14 -12.55
N ARG A 114 5.09 -12.04 -11.96
CA ARG A 114 6.42 -11.47 -12.20
C ARG A 114 7.25 -11.54 -10.93
N GLU A 115 8.54 -11.82 -11.08
CA GLU A 115 9.47 -11.87 -9.93
C GLU A 115 9.67 -10.51 -9.26
N ARG A 116 9.48 -9.41 -9.99
CA ARG A 116 9.75 -8.06 -9.53
C ARG A 116 8.68 -7.09 -9.99
N ALA A 117 8.44 -6.09 -9.16
CA ALA A 117 7.66 -4.91 -9.54
C ALA A 117 8.36 -4.17 -10.69
N SER A 118 7.57 -3.52 -11.54
CA SER A 118 8.08 -2.72 -12.66
C SER A 118 7.42 -1.35 -12.71
N HIS A 119 8.17 -0.33 -13.15
CA HIS A 119 7.59 0.98 -13.43
C HIS A 119 6.57 0.91 -14.56
N ILE A 120 5.56 1.76 -14.49
CA ILE A 120 4.54 1.90 -15.53
C ILE A 120 4.24 3.38 -15.79
N ASN A 121 3.90 3.69 -17.04
CA ASN A 121 3.46 5.01 -17.46
C ASN A 121 2.06 5.29 -16.89
N ASP A 122 1.78 6.53 -16.48
CA ASP A 122 0.46 6.94 -15.97
C ASP A 122 -0.60 7.10 -17.07
N LYS A 123 -0.21 7.19 -18.34
CA LYS A 123 -1.10 7.25 -19.50
C LYS A 123 -1.66 5.90 -19.94
N VAL A 124 -1.35 4.82 -19.23
CA VAL A 124 -1.86 3.48 -19.56
C VAL A 124 -3.31 3.35 -19.12
N ASP A 125 -4.16 2.82 -20.00
CA ASP A 125 -5.53 2.45 -19.65
C ASP A 125 -5.56 1.15 -18.85
N VAL A 126 -6.29 1.18 -17.74
CA VAL A 126 -6.38 0.07 -16.80
C VAL A 126 -7.83 -0.15 -16.43
N ASN A 127 -8.26 -1.42 -16.41
CA ASN A 127 -9.57 -1.79 -15.88
C ASN A 127 -9.49 -1.80 -14.35
N ILE A 128 -9.95 -0.73 -13.72
CA ILE A 128 -9.84 -0.48 -12.28
C ILE A 128 -11.07 -1.05 -11.56
N HIS A 129 -10.84 -1.89 -10.56
CA HIS A 129 -11.89 -2.41 -9.68
C HIS A 129 -11.89 -1.73 -8.32
N LEU A 130 -10.71 -1.38 -7.76
CA LEU A 130 -10.61 -0.64 -6.50
C LEU A 130 -9.64 0.53 -6.62
N ILE A 131 -9.95 1.64 -5.95
CA ILE A 131 -9.03 2.77 -5.74
C ILE A 131 -8.80 2.92 -4.24
N ILE A 132 -7.53 3.09 -3.85
CA ILE A 132 -7.13 3.16 -2.44
C ILE A 132 -6.57 4.55 -2.16
N PHE A 133 -7.11 5.20 -1.13
CA PHE A 133 -6.58 6.44 -0.59
C PHE A 133 -6.28 6.31 0.91
N THR A 134 -5.32 7.10 1.40
CA THR A 134 -5.06 7.28 2.84
C THR A 134 -4.88 8.74 3.16
N VAL A 135 -4.97 9.08 4.44
CA VAL A 135 -4.52 10.39 4.95
C VAL A 135 -3.02 10.60 4.70
#